data_AF-A0A522CDF2-F1
#
_entry.id   AF-A0A522CDF2-F1
#
_cell.length_a   1.000
_cell.length_b   1.000
_cell.length_c   1.000
_cell.angle_alpha   90.00
_cell.angle_beta   90.00
_cell.angle_gamma   90.00
#
_symmetry.space_group_name_H-M   'P 1'
#
loop_
_entity.id
_entity.type
_entity.pdbx_description
1 polymer ?
#
loop_
_entity_poly.entity_id
_entity_poly.type
_entity_poly.pdbx_seq_one_letter_code
_entity_poly.pdbx_strand_id
1 'polypeptide(L)'
;MRNKIMFLLVLLAMTLPVKFVAAAPPVSAPVAAPAVPAPAMEPVTPAVPGLPDRIKRPMRAVDPMTLRAEGFSIRLWGIKPAQTSETPLELQALDRMDALIQEGQVDCKIMGGQLPELLGLCKSQSLQDLAIELLSSGYVIVDRRQTYNSIFATAYEQAQEKARLSSAGVWSFVNKANHPENGLPAWMQPYVSVVLPIALIVGPFGGLLLVSLIMWYWLKRMASAQEQESEQSSRKEAMLLTRERQVLVSTLEGELIENKNKIEAFLVIYGDLLRTLKDPNEVPKYQQGGDIVQKHPSFSKTVFEANVNKLSLLDIKLAGKVSKLYSSMPKDQEYINLEPGVPLDTAVQLVEKVLKEAEAMLVPINAVISGLQGSTAVKPAAPQAQAAA
;
A
#
# COMPACT_ATOMS: atom_id res chain seq x y z
N MET A 1 -26.28 -3.04 -18.94
CA MET A 1 -25.34 -4.11 -19.35
C MET A 1 -24.47 -3.78 -20.57
N ARG A 2 -24.88 -2.86 -21.47
CA ARG A 2 -24.06 -2.45 -22.63
C ARG A 2 -22.71 -1.77 -22.31
N ASN A 3 -22.58 -1.09 -21.16
CA ASN A 3 -21.32 -0.44 -20.76
C ASN A 3 -20.25 -1.39 -20.17
N LYS A 4 -20.58 -2.66 -19.85
CA LYS A 4 -19.59 -3.62 -19.34
C LYS A 4 -18.75 -4.27 -20.43
N ILE A 5 -19.27 -4.36 -21.67
CA ILE A 5 -18.57 -4.98 -22.80
C ILE A 5 -17.49 -4.03 -23.36
N MET A 6 -17.73 -2.72 -23.34
CA MET A 6 -16.74 -1.74 -23.79
C MET A 6 -15.55 -1.60 -22.83
N PHE A 7 -15.75 -1.86 -21.53
CA PHE A 7 -14.68 -1.84 -20.52
C PHE A 7 -13.75 -3.06 -20.63
N LEU A 8 -14.27 -4.22 -21.07
CA LEU A 8 -13.47 -5.44 -21.19
C LEU A 8 -12.51 -5.40 -22.40
N LEU A 9 -12.88 -4.70 -23.48
CA LEU A 9 -12.04 -4.55 -24.67
C LEU A 9 -10.91 -3.54 -24.49
N VAL A 10 -11.08 -2.54 -23.62
CA VAL A 10 -10.00 -1.58 -23.29
C VAL A 10 -9.01 -2.17 -22.28
N LEU A 11 -9.45 -3.04 -21.37
CA LEU A 11 -8.54 -3.72 -20.44
C LEU A 11 -7.63 -4.76 -21.13
N LEU A 12 -8.09 -5.39 -22.21
CA LEU A 12 -7.29 -6.39 -22.94
C LEU A 12 -6.13 -5.74 -23.75
N ALA A 13 -6.21 -4.45 -24.08
CA ALA A 13 -5.17 -3.73 -24.80
C ALA A 13 -4.05 -3.15 -23.90
N MET A 14 -4.23 -3.15 -22.57
CA MET A 14 -3.31 -2.55 -21.59
C MET A 14 -2.45 -3.57 -20.83
N THR A 15 -2.53 -4.86 -21.16
CA THR A 15 -1.70 -5.93 -20.54
C THR A 15 -0.61 -6.44 -21.48
N LEU A 16 -0.14 -5.62 -22.41
CA LEU A 16 1.16 -5.84 -23.03
C LEU A 16 2.23 -5.39 -22.03
N PRO A 17 3.09 -6.30 -21.53
CA PRO A 17 4.25 -5.87 -20.75
C PRO A 17 5.12 -5.03 -21.68
N VAL A 18 5.14 -3.72 -21.45
CA VAL A 18 6.22 -2.85 -21.94
C VAL A 18 7.47 -3.36 -21.24
N LYS A 19 8.17 -4.31 -21.88
CA LYS A 19 9.55 -4.61 -21.55
C LYS A 19 10.31 -3.34 -21.91
N PHE A 20 10.52 -2.50 -20.90
CA PHE A 20 11.56 -1.50 -20.95
C PHE A 20 12.85 -2.24 -21.31
N VAL A 21 13.27 -2.08 -22.56
CA VAL A 21 14.65 -2.35 -22.96
C VAL A 21 15.46 -1.31 -22.21
N ALA A 22 15.90 -1.68 -21.00
CA ALA A 22 16.94 -0.97 -20.31
C ALA A 22 18.12 -0.89 -21.29
N ALA A 23 18.55 0.33 -21.60
CA ALA A 23 19.73 0.58 -22.40
C ALA A 23 20.87 -0.26 -21.82
N ALA A 24 21.38 -1.18 -22.65
CA ALA A 24 22.50 -2.02 -22.26
C ALA A 24 23.67 -1.12 -21.86
N PRO A 25 24.29 -1.34 -20.68
CA PRO A 25 25.54 -0.67 -20.35
C PRO A 25 26.60 -1.02 -21.40
N PRO A 26 27.60 -0.15 -21.60
CA PRO A 26 28.64 -0.35 -22.60
C PRO A 26 29.29 -1.73 -22.43
N VAL A 27 29.34 -2.47 -23.54
CA VAL A 27 30.01 -3.76 -23.69
C VAL A 27 31.42 -3.63 -23.13
N SER A 28 31.60 -4.17 -21.93
CA SER A 28 32.93 -4.38 -21.36
C SER A 28 33.63 -5.46 -22.19
N ALA A 29 34.89 -5.23 -22.51
CA ALA A 29 35.74 -6.13 -23.27
C ALA A 29 35.66 -7.58 -22.77
N PRO A 30 35.83 -8.59 -23.65
CA PRO A 30 35.79 -10.00 -23.26
C PRO A 30 36.88 -10.28 -22.22
N VAL A 31 36.46 -10.44 -20.96
CA VAL A 31 37.29 -11.05 -19.93
C VAL A 31 37.50 -12.49 -20.36
N ALA A 32 38.76 -12.84 -20.64
CA ALA A 32 39.17 -14.18 -20.97
C ALA A 32 38.59 -15.16 -19.94
N ALA A 33 37.77 -16.10 -20.42
CA ALA A 33 37.27 -17.19 -19.60
C ALA A 33 38.46 -17.90 -18.94
N PRO A 34 38.48 -18.09 -17.61
CA PRO A 34 39.49 -18.91 -16.97
C PRO A 34 39.40 -20.31 -17.55
N ALA A 35 40.54 -20.84 -17.98
CA ALA A 35 40.67 -22.20 -18.47
C ALA A 35 40.07 -23.15 -17.44
N VAL A 36 38.97 -23.82 -17.81
CA VAL A 36 38.40 -24.91 -17.02
C VAL A 36 39.50 -25.98 -16.94
N PRO A 37 40.03 -26.29 -15.75
CA PRO A 37 41.05 -27.33 -15.62
C PRO A 37 40.46 -28.64 -16.13
N ALA A 38 41.25 -29.35 -16.94
CA ALA A 38 40.91 -30.67 -17.43
C ALA A 38 40.43 -31.54 -16.24
N PRO A 39 39.31 -32.28 -16.37
CA PRO A 39 38.85 -33.14 -15.30
C PRO A 39 39.94 -34.14 -14.99
N ALA A 40 40.50 -34.05 -13.78
CA ALA A 40 41.43 -35.02 -13.25
C ALA A 40 40.76 -36.40 -13.35
N MET A 41 41.42 -37.35 -14.02
CA MET A 41 41.03 -38.76 -13.95
C MET A 41 41.01 -39.15 -12.47
N GLU A 42 39.82 -39.38 -11.91
CA GLU A 42 39.71 -40.00 -10.60
C GLU A 42 40.40 -41.36 -10.68
N PRO A 43 41.41 -41.61 -9.82
CA PRO A 43 42.10 -42.89 -9.79
C PRO A 43 41.09 -43.98 -9.46
N VAL A 44 41.11 -45.07 -10.23
CA VAL A 44 40.32 -46.28 -9.99
C VAL A 44 40.55 -46.71 -8.56
N THR A 45 39.54 -46.50 -7.70
CA THR A 45 39.62 -46.81 -6.28
C THR A 45 39.88 -48.31 -6.12
N PRO A 46 40.94 -48.72 -5.39
CA PRO A 46 41.23 -50.13 -5.19
C PRO A 46 40.05 -50.84 -4.52
N ALA A 47 39.83 -52.10 -4.91
CA ALA A 47 38.73 -52.93 -4.44
C ALA A 47 38.60 -52.88 -2.91
N VAL A 48 37.40 -52.56 -2.42
CA VAL A 48 37.13 -52.50 -0.99
C VAL A 48 37.31 -53.91 -0.40
N PRO A 49 38.29 -54.13 0.49
CA PRO A 49 38.56 -55.45 1.04
C PRO A 49 37.36 -55.93 1.86
N GLY A 50 36.79 -57.08 1.48
CA GLY A 50 35.71 -57.75 2.22
C GLY A 50 34.37 -57.88 1.49
N LEU A 51 34.19 -57.28 0.31
CA LEU A 51 33.00 -57.52 -0.51
C LEU A 51 33.20 -58.73 -1.45
N PRO A 52 32.20 -59.61 -1.62
CA PRO A 52 32.29 -60.70 -2.60
C PRO A 52 32.32 -60.12 -4.02
N ASP A 53 33.20 -60.66 -4.89
CA ASP A 53 33.32 -60.25 -6.31
C ASP A 53 32.01 -60.45 -7.09
N ARG A 54 31.16 -61.39 -6.63
CA ARG A 54 29.86 -61.70 -7.23
C ARG A 54 28.77 -61.88 -6.19
N ILE A 55 27.59 -61.36 -6.48
CA ILE A 55 26.38 -61.48 -5.67
C ILE A 55 25.29 -62.07 -6.55
N LYS A 56 24.74 -63.22 -6.14
CA LYS A 56 23.59 -63.89 -6.79
C LYS A 56 22.41 -63.91 -5.85
N ARG A 57 21.45 -63.00 -6.04
CA ARG A 57 20.27 -62.84 -5.17
C ARG A 57 19.06 -62.33 -5.97
N PRO A 58 17.83 -62.58 -5.50
CA PRO A 58 16.67 -61.88 -6.04
C PRO A 58 16.82 -60.38 -5.77
N MET A 59 16.63 -59.56 -6.80
CA MET A 59 16.73 -58.10 -6.69
C MET A 59 15.42 -57.47 -7.17
N ARG A 60 15.11 -56.28 -6.67
CA ARG A 60 13.97 -55.48 -7.13
C ARG A 60 14.48 -54.18 -7.76
N ALA A 61 13.94 -53.78 -8.90
CA ALA A 61 14.27 -52.49 -9.48
C ALA A 61 13.67 -51.37 -8.60
N VAL A 62 14.49 -50.38 -8.25
CA VAL A 62 14.05 -49.16 -7.56
C VAL A 62 13.94 -48.03 -8.56
N ASP A 63 14.95 -47.91 -9.43
CA ASP A 63 15.01 -46.97 -10.53
C ASP A 63 15.43 -47.73 -11.80
N PRO A 64 15.34 -47.13 -13.01
CA PRO A 64 15.73 -47.79 -14.26
C PRO A 64 17.14 -48.37 -14.29
N MET A 65 18.03 -47.91 -13.42
CA MET A 65 19.42 -48.35 -13.36
C MET A 65 19.87 -48.82 -11.97
N THR A 66 18.95 -48.91 -11.00
CA THR A 66 19.28 -49.23 -9.61
C THR A 66 18.47 -50.43 -9.16
N LEU A 67 19.16 -51.49 -8.75
CA LEU A 67 18.60 -52.70 -8.16
C LEU A 67 18.80 -52.68 -6.65
N ARG A 68 17.86 -53.23 -5.87
CA ARG A 68 17.96 -53.31 -4.41
C ARG A 68 17.77 -54.73 -3.91
N ALA A 69 18.62 -55.13 -2.97
CA ALA A 69 18.53 -56.38 -2.23
C ALA A 69 19.00 -56.18 -0.79
N GLU A 70 18.24 -56.71 0.18
CA GLU A 70 18.68 -56.93 1.58
C GLU A 70 19.50 -55.77 2.22
N GLY A 71 19.08 -54.52 2.01
CA GLY A 71 19.68 -53.35 2.67
C GLY A 71 20.77 -52.61 1.88
N PHE A 72 21.15 -53.06 0.69
CA PHE A 72 22.06 -52.34 -0.20
C PHE A 72 21.45 -52.17 -1.61
N SER A 73 21.95 -51.18 -2.35
CA SER A 73 21.59 -50.91 -3.74
C SER A 73 22.78 -51.18 -4.65
N ILE A 74 22.50 -51.76 -5.82
CA ILE A 74 23.46 -51.95 -6.90
C ILE A 74 23.00 -51.10 -8.07
N ARG A 75 23.80 -50.09 -8.41
CA ARG A 75 23.64 -49.30 -9.62
C ARG A 75 24.35 -50.00 -10.78
N LEU A 76 23.64 -50.14 -11.90
CA LEU A 76 24.15 -50.74 -13.12
C LEU A 76 25.33 -49.93 -13.66
N TRP A 77 26.46 -50.59 -13.83
CA TRP A 77 27.69 -49.99 -14.29
C TRP A 77 27.61 -49.62 -15.79
N GLY A 78 28.25 -48.51 -16.17
CA GLY A 78 28.43 -48.13 -17.58
C GLY A 78 27.23 -47.44 -18.24
N ILE A 79 26.12 -47.24 -17.52
CA ILE A 79 24.94 -46.51 -18.01
C ILE A 79 24.54 -45.36 -17.09
N LYS A 80 23.82 -44.38 -17.63
CA LYS A 80 23.24 -43.27 -16.88
C LYS A 80 21.84 -42.91 -17.43
N PRO A 81 20.96 -42.28 -16.64
CA PRO A 81 19.62 -41.97 -17.11
C PRO A 81 19.68 -40.90 -18.19
N ALA A 82 18.80 -40.98 -19.17
CA ALA A 82 18.66 -39.92 -20.16
C ALA A 82 17.99 -38.71 -19.51
N GLN A 83 18.61 -37.53 -19.64
CA GLN A 83 18.03 -36.29 -19.12
C GLN A 83 16.93 -35.82 -20.08
N THR A 84 15.71 -36.31 -19.88
CA THR A 84 14.51 -35.78 -20.52
C THR A 84 13.66 -35.10 -19.46
N SER A 85 13.06 -33.95 -19.78
CA SER A 85 12.12 -33.27 -18.88
C SER A 85 10.80 -34.03 -18.69
N GLU A 86 10.64 -35.15 -19.38
CA GLU A 86 9.42 -35.95 -19.38
C GLU A 86 9.58 -37.17 -18.45
N THR A 87 8.66 -37.30 -17.49
CA THR A 87 8.53 -38.43 -16.55
C THR A 87 8.08 -39.80 -17.13
N PRO A 88 7.41 -39.92 -18.31
CA PRO A 88 6.89 -41.21 -18.76
C PRO A 88 7.98 -42.16 -19.27
N LEU A 89 9.14 -41.65 -19.68
CA LEU A 89 10.24 -42.50 -20.16
C LEU A 89 10.89 -43.29 -19.02
N GLU A 90 11.02 -42.67 -17.85
CA GLU A 90 11.59 -43.31 -16.65
C GLU A 90 10.73 -44.49 -16.18
N LEU A 91 9.40 -44.32 -16.21
CA LEU A 91 8.45 -45.37 -15.85
C LEU A 91 8.53 -46.57 -16.82
N GLN A 92 8.60 -46.33 -18.13
CA GLN A 92 8.75 -47.41 -19.11
C GLN A 92 10.08 -48.17 -18.94
N ALA A 93 11.14 -47.46 -18.57
CA ALA A 93 12.43 -48.05 -18.32
C ALA A 93 12.42 -48.94 -17.06
N LEU A 94 11.70 -48.52 -16.02
CA LEU A 94 11.46 -49.31 -14.80
C LEU A 94 10.65 -50.57 -15.11
N ASP A 95 9.53 -50.45 -15.84
CA ASP A 95 8.72 -51.60 -16.26
C ASP A 95 9.53 -52.62 -17.08
N ARG A 96 10.40 -52.12 -17.97
CA ARG A 96 11.31 -52.97 -18.74
C ARG A 96 12.33 -53.69 -17.84
N MET A 97 12.87 -53.00 -16.83
CA MET A 97 13.80 -53.60 -15.87
C MET A 97 13.13 -54.72 -15.07
N ASP A 98 11.93 -54.46 -14.53
CA ASP A 98 11.17 -55.47 -13.79
C ASP A 98 10.85 -56.70 -14.66
N ALA A 99 10.50 -56.48 -15.93
CA ALA A 99 10.25 -57.55 -16.90
C ALA A 99 11.51 -58.38 -17.25
N LEU A 100 12.72 -57.83 -17.10
CA LEU A 100 13.98 -58.54 -17.34
C LEU A 100 14.43 -59.36 -16.12
N ILE A 101 14.04 -58.93 -14.92
CA ILE A 101 14.38 -59.63 -13.67
C ILE A 101 13.43 -60.80 -13.42
N GLN A 102 12.13 -60.65 -13.73
CA GLN A 102 11.09 -61.69 -13.60
C GLN A 102 11.07 -62.35 -12.21
N GLU A 103 11.24 -61.57 -11.14
CA GLU A 103 11.39 -62.04 -9.75
C GLU A 103 12.56 -63.04 -9.52
N GLY A 104 13.41 -63.22 -10.53
CA GLY A 104 14.51 -64.15 -10.54
C GLY A 104 15.76 -63.65 -9.82
N GLN A 105 16.69 -64.57 -9.57
CA GLN A 105 18.04 -64.24 -9.14
C GLN A 105 18.83 -63.51 -10.24
N VAL A 106 19.45 -62.39 -9.88
CA VAL A 106 20.35 -61.61 -10.73
C VAL A 106 21.79 -61.91 -10.30
N ASP A 107 22.68 -62.20 -11.27
CA ASP A 107 24.12 -62.39 -11.05
C ASP A 107 24.85 -61.09 -11.31
N CYS A 108 25.19 -60.36 -10.24
CA CYS A 108 25.91 -59.10 -10.31
C CYS A 108 27.39 -59.28 -9.95
N LYS A 109 28.28 -58.95 -10.89
CA LYS A 109 29.71 -58.78 -10.63
C LYS A 109 29.98 -57.35 -10.16
N ILE A 110 30.56 -57.18 -8.98
CA ILE A 110 30.81 -55.87 -8.40
C ILE A 110 32.06 -55.24 -9.06
N MET A 111 31.90 -54.05 -9.61
CA MET A 111 32.95 -53.29 -10.31
C MET A 111 33.52 -52.17 -9.44
N GLY A 112 32.78 -51.71 -8.42
CA GLY A 112 33.19 -50.66 -7.50
C GLY A 112 32.06 -50.20 -6.59
N GLY A 113 32.22 -49.05 -5.94
CA GLY A 113 31.24 -48.47 -5.02
C GLY A 113 31.54 -48.72 -3.55
N GLN A 114 30.70 -48.18 -2.67
CA GLN A 114 30.81 -48.28 -1.21
C GLN A 114 29.41 -48.53 -0.65
N LEU A 115 29.28 -49.39 0.36
CA LEU A 115 27.99 -49.62 1.01
C LEU A 115 27.40 -48.29 1.50
N PRO A 116 26.10 -48.01 1.24
CA PRO A 116 25.09 -48.94 0.71
C PRO A 116 24.98 -49.00 -0.82
N GLU A 117 25.74 -48.20 -1.59
CA GLU A 117 25.65 -48.07 -3.05
C GLU A 117 26.84 -48.74 -3.77
N LEU A 118 26.57 -49.91 -4.34
CA LEU A 118 27.54 -50.67 -5.13
C LEU A 118 27.34 -50.39 -6.63
N LEU A 119 28.41 -50.48 -7.40
CA LEU A 119 28.39 -50.45 -8.86
C LEU A 119 28.67 -51.85 -9.39
N GLY A 120 27.79 -52.37 -10.26
CA GLY A 120 27.91 -53.76 -10.72
C GLY A 120 27.46 -54.00 -12.15
N LEU A 121 28.06 -55.02 -12.76
CA LEU A 121 27.62 -55.63 -14.01
C LEU A 121 26.66 -56.76 -13.69
N CYS A 122 25.37 -56.56 -13.96
CA CYS A 122 24.31 -57.48 -13.59
C CYS A 122 23.76 -58.25 -14.78
N LYS A 123 23.64 -59.56 -14.64
CA LYS A 123 23.05 -60.46 -15.62
C LYS A 123 21.76 -61.07 -15.10
N SER A 124 20.75 -61.15 -15.96
CA SER A 124 19.52 -61.88 -15.70
C SER A 124 19.74 -63.40 -15.69
N GLN A 125 18.70 -64.17 -15.36
CA GLN A 125 18.72 -65.63 -15.47
C GLN A 125 18.98 -66.12 -16.90
N SER A 126 18.60 -65.34 -17.93
CA SER A 126 18.87 -65.63 -19.34
C SER A 126 20.32 -65.30 -19.75
N LEU A 127 21.20 -64.98 -18.79
CA LEU A 127 22.60 -64.57 -18.99
C LEU A 127 22.76 -63.29 -19.82
N GLN A 128 21.69 -62.52 -19.98
CA GLN A 128 21.69 -61.24 -20.69
C GLN A 128 22.15 -60.12 -19.74
N ASP A 129 23.04 -59.25 -20.23
CA ASP A 129 23.46 -58.05 -19.49
C ASP A 129 22.33 -57.02 -19.49
N LEU A 130 21.84 -56.69 -18.29
CA LEU A 130 20.72 -55.78 -18.10
C LEU A 130 21.01 -54.38 -18.65
N ALA A 131 22.25 -53.90 -18.54
CA ALA A 131 22.63 -52.58 -19.02
C ALA A 131 22.61 -52.49 -20.55
N ILE A 132 23.07 -53.55 -21.24
CA ILE A 132 23.04 -53.63 -22.71
C ILE A 132 21.59 -53.64 -23.22
N GLU A 133 20.72 -54.39 -22.56
CA GLU A 133 19.31 -54.49 -22.96
C GLU A 133 18.59 -53.15 -22.86
N LEU A 134 18.79 -52.41 -21.76
CA LEU A 134 18.26 -51.05 -21.60
C LEU A 134 18.82 -50.06 -22.62
N LEU A 135 20.11 -50.14 -22.91
CA LEU A 135 20.75 -49.30 -23.93
C LEU A 135 20.14 -49.57 -25.31
N SER A 136 19.93 -50.83 -25.65
CA SER A 136 19.36 -51.24 -26.94
C SER A 136 17.89 -50.84 -27.11
N SER A 137 17.18 -50.67 -26.00
CA SER A 137 15.80 -50.18 -25.95
C SER A 137 15.71 -48.63 -25.97
N GLY A 138 16.83 -47.92 -25.80
CA GLY A 138 16.89 -46.46 -25.84
C GLY A 138 16.38 -45.76 -24.59
N TYR A 139 16.29 -46.45 -23.45
CA TYR A 139 15.82 -45.88 -22.17
C TYR A 139 16.92 -45.17 -21.38
N VAL A 140 18.16 -45.63 -21.54
CA VAL A 140 19.35 -45.10 -20.88
C VAL A 140 20.40 -44.76 -21.92
N ILE A 141 21.41 -43.98 -21.53
CA ILE A 141 22.55 -43.62 -22.38
C ILE A 141 23.85 -44.12 -21.77
N VAL A 142 24.86 -44.38 -22.61
CA VAL A 142 26.17 -44.87 -22.16
C VAL A 142 26.84 -43.81 -21.29
N ASP A 143 27.31 -44.23 -20.11
CA ASP A 143 28.22 -43.41 -19.31
C ASP A 143 29.65 -43.59 -19.82
N ARG A 144 30.04 -42.69 -20.74
CA ARG A 144 31.38 -42.69 -21.35
C ARG A 144 32.50 -42.53 -20.33
N ARG A 145 32.24 -41.95 -19.15
CA ARG A 145 33.27 -41.80 -18.11
C ARG A 145 33.64 -43.15 -17.49
N GLN A 146 32.65 -44.02 -17.30
CA GLN A 146 32.86 -45.35 -16.72
C GLN A 146 33.35 -46.35 -17.76
N THR A 147 32.84 -46.26 -18.99
CA THR A 147 33.12 -47.24 -20.05
C THR A 147 34.44 -47.00 -20.79
N TYR A 148 35.06 -45.83 -20.65
CA TYR A 148 36.32 -45.50 -21.33
C TYR A 148 37.43 -46.53 -21.01
N ASN A 149 38.10 -47.05 -22.04
CA ASN A 149 39.12 -48.11 -21.96
C ASN A 149 38.66 -49.45 -21.35
N SER A 150 37.36 -49.66 -21.17
CA SER A 150 36.83 -50.95 -20.75
C SER A 150 36.63 -51.88 -21.94
N ILE A 151 36.68 -53.20 -21.70
CA ILE A 151 36.32 -54.22 -22.70
C ILE A 151 34.84 -54.15 -23.12
N PHE A 152 33.99 -53.47 -22.34
CA PHE A 152 32.55 -53.35 -22.57
C PHE A 152 32.18 -52.14 -23.42
N ALA A 153 33.10 -51.20 -23.64
CA ALA A 153 32.86 -49.95 -24.35
C ALA A 153 32.19 -50.17 -25.70
N THR A 154 32.76 -51.05 -26.52
CA THR A 154 32.28 -51.30 -27.88
C THR A 154 30.88 -51.91 -27.91
N ALA A 155 30.58 -52.84 -27.00
CA ALA A 155 29.26 -53.46 -26.93
C ALA A 155 28.17 -52.46 -26.49
N TYR A 156 28.51 -51.58 -25.54
CA TYR A 156 27.59 -50.56 -25.02
C TYR A 156 27.30 -49.49 -26.08
N GLU A 157 28.33 -49.06 -26.82
CA GLU A 157 28.18 -48.13 -27.94
C GLU A 157 27.33 -48.71 -29.07
N GLN A 158 27.53 -49.97 -29.44
CA GLN A 158 26.71 -50.66 -30.45
C GLN A 158 25.24 -50.77 -30.02
N ALA A 159 24.98 -51.06 -28.74
CA ALA A 159 23.63 -51.12 -28.21
C ALA A 159 22.92 -49.75 -28.26
N GLN A 160 23.61 -48.67 -27.86
CA GLN A 160 23.05 -47.32 -27.96
C GLN A 160 22.82 -46.90 -29.42
N GLU A 161 23.75 -47.25 -30.32
CA GLU A 161 23.62 -46.94 -31.74
C GLU A 161 22.41 -47.65 -32.37
N LYS A 162 22.17 -48.91 -31.99
CA LYS A 162 20.98 -49.66 -32.40
C LYS A 162 19.70 -48.95 -31.98
N ALA A 163 19.63 -48.44 -30.76
CA ALA A 163 18.48 -47.67 -30.27
C ALA A 163 18.31 -46.33 -31.01
N ARG A 164 19.42 -45.67 -31.37
CA ARG A 164 19.40 -44.43 -32.14
C ARG A 164 18.84 -44.65 -33.55
N LEU A 165 19.33 -45.68 -34.25
CA LEU A 165 18.88 -46.02 -35.59
C LEU A 165 17.40 -46.45 -35.64
N SER A 166 16.93 -47.16 -34.62
CA SER A 166 15.52 -47.54 -34.50
C SER A 166 14.61 -46.42 -33.97
N SER A 167 15.17 -45.25 -33.62
CA SER A 167 14.46 -44.17 -32.95
C SER A 167 13.72 -44.62 -31.68
N ALA A 168 14.27 -45.59 -30.95
CA ALA A 168 13.66 -46.14 -29.73
C ALA A 168 13.88 -45.23 -28.52
N GLY A 169 12.92 -45.24 -27.58
CA GLY A 169 12.99 -44.50 -26.31
C GLY A 169 13.25 -43.00 -26.50
N VAL A 170 14.33 -42.49 -25.88
CA VAL A 170 14.75 -41.08 -25.90
C VAL A 170 14.89 -40.53 -27.32
N TRP A 171 15.36 -41.36 -28.26
CA TRP A 171 15.68 -40.93 -29.61
C TRP A 171 14.44 -40.54 -30.42
N SER A 172 13.25 -41.07 -30.06
CA SER A 172 11.98 -40.68 -30.69
C SER A 172 11.63 -39.20 -30.43
N PHE A 173 12.00 -38.65 -29.27
CA PHE A 173 11.72 -37.26 -28.90
C PHE A 173 12.66 -36.27 -29.60
N VAL A 174 13.93 -36.64 -29.72
CA VAL A 174 14.94 -35.83 -30.43
C VAL A 174 14.53 -35.61 -31.89
N ASN A 175 13.98 -36.64 -32.54
CA ASN A 175 13.52 -36.54 -33.92
C ASN A 175 12.27 -35.65 -34.08
N LYS A 176 11.35 -35.63 -33.10
CA LYS A 176 10.17 -34.75 -33.13
C LYS A 176 10.52 -33.27 -32.92
N ALA A 177 11.47 -32.97 -32.04
CA ALA A 177 11.88 -31.59 -31.77
C ALA A 177 12.53 -30.89 -32.98
N ASN A 178 13.18 -31.66 -33.86
CA ASN A 178 13.87 -31.13 -35.04
C ASN A 178 12.97 -30.89 -36.26
N HIS A 179 11.69 -31.27 -36.19
CA HIS A 179 10.70 -31.00 -37.22
C HIS A 179 9.52 -30.21 -36.63
N PRO A 180 9.64 -28.88 -36.45
CA PRO A 180 8.49 -28.06 -36.13
C PRO A 180 7.57 -28.00 -37.36
N GLU A 181 6.51 -28.81 -37.38
CA GLU A 181 5.40 -28.70 -38.34
C GLU A 181 4.58 -27.41 -38.09
N ASN A 182 5.21 -26.24 -38.23
CA ASN A 182 4.55 -24.93 -38.18
C ASN A 182 4.62 -24.26 -39.57
N GLY A 183 4.01 -24.89 -40.57
CA GLY A 183 3.67 -24.22 -41.82
C GLY A 183 2.31 -23.55 -41.68
N LEU A 184 2.27 -22.21 -41.65
CA LEU A 184 1.01 -21.46 -41.67
C LEU A 184 0.15 -21.87 -42.88
N PRO A 185 -1.18 -21.97 -42.73
CA PRO A 185 -2.06 -22.38 -43.82
C PRO A 185 -1.95 -21.44 -45.04
N ALA A 186 -1.87 -22.01 -46.24
CA ALA A 186 -1.71 -21.27 -47.50
C ALA A 186 -2.79 -20.19 -47.76
N TRP A 187 -3.96 -20.29 -47.11
CA TRP A 187 -5.06 -19.32 -47.27
C TRP A 187 -4.79 -17.94 -46.65
N MET A 188 -3.80 -17.79 -45.76
CA MET A 188 -3.50 -16.51 -45.10
C MET A 188 -2.48 -15.64 -45.85
N GLN A 189 -1.77 -16.15 -46.85
CA GLN A 189 -0.71 -15.40 -47.56
C GLN A 189 -1.15 -14.08 -48.24
N PRO A 190 -2.33 -13.95 -48.89
CA PRO A 190 -2.67 -12.72 -49.60
C PRO A 190 -3.11 -11.56 -48.68
N TYR A 191 -3.55 -11.85 -47.46
CA TYR A 191 -3.91 -10.81 -46.49
C TYR A 191 -2.70 -10.13 -45.87
N VAL A 192 -1.60 -10.87 -45.71
CA VAL A 192 -0.36 -10.35 -45.09
C VAL A 192 0.36 -9.38 -46.02
N SER A 193 0.29 -9.55 -47.35
CA SER A 193 1.03 -8.69 -48.29
C SER A 193 0.44 -7.29 -48.46
N VAL A 194 -0.89 -7.13 -48.35
CA VAL A 194 -1.57 -5.85 -48.59
C VAL A 194 -1.91 -5.10 -47.29
N VAL A 195 -2.34 -5.82 -46.25
CA VAL A 195 -2.82 -5.19 -45.01
C VAL A 195 -1.66 -4.72 -44.12
N LEU A 196 -0.53 -5.44 -44.15
CA LEU A 196 0.63 -5.15 -43.30
C LEU A 196 1.24 -3.75 -43.51
N PRO A 197 1.50 -3.26 -44.76
CA PRO A 197 2.06 -1.92 -44.94
C PRO A 197 1.09 -0.79 -44.55
N ILE A 198 -0.22 -0.97 -44.80
CA ILE A 198 -1.24 0.02 -44.40
C ILE A 198 -1.37 0.08 -42.87
N ALA A 199 -1.35 -1.08 -42.21
CA ALA A 199 -1.38 -1.18 -40.75
C ALA A 199 -0.13 -0.55 -40.10
N LEU A 200 1.05 -0.67 -40.73
CA LEU A 200 2.29 -0.07 -40.26
C LEU A 200 2.27 1.48 -40.31
N ILE A 201 1.65 2.06 -41.34
CA ILE A 201 1.60 3.52 -41.50
C ILE A 201 0.44 4.13 -40.71
N VAL A 202 -0.78 3.59 -40.85
CA VAL A 202 -1.99 4.19 -40.26
C VAL A 202 -2.18 3.77 -38.79
N GLY A 203 -1.72 2.58 -38.41
CA GLY A 203 -1.89 2.03 -37.07
C GLY A 203 -1.39 2.94 -35.95
N PRO A 204 -0.15 3.47 -36.01
CA PRO A 204 0.38 4.35 -34.97
C PRO A 204 -0.45 5.63 -34.79
N PHE A 205 -0.85 6.28 -35.89
CA PHE A 205 -1.66 7.51 -35.83
C PHE A 205 -3.07 7.25 -35.31
N GLY A 206 -3.71 6.16 -35.73
CA GLY A 206 -5.03 5.75 -35.22
C GLY A 206 -4.99 5.44 -33.72
N GLY A 207 -3.95 4.75 -33.26
CA GLY A 207 -3.73 4.46 -31.85
C GLY A 207 -3.55 5.73 -31.01
N LEU A 208 -2.71 6.67 -31.47
CA LEU A 208 -2.51 7.95 -30.77
C LEU A 208 -3.78 8.80 -30.71
N LEU A 209 -4.56 8.84 -31.79
CA LEU A 209 -5.82 9.59 -31.83
C LEU A 209 -6.84 9.01 -30.84
N LEU A 210 -6.96 7.68 -30.79
CA LEU A 210 -7.83 7.00 -29.82
C LEU A 210 -7.42 7.32 -28.37
N VAL A 211 -6.12 7.23 -28.07
CA VAL A 211 -5.59 7.55 -26.73
C VAL A 211 -5.83 9.02 -26.38
N SER A 212 -5.63 9.94 -27.33
CA SER A 212 -5.89 11.38 -27.12
C SER A 212 -7.36 11.66 -26.83
N LEU A 213 -8.30 11.01 -27.52
CA LEU A 213 -9.73 11.17 -27.27
C LEU A 213 -10.13 10.63 -25.89
N ILE A 214 -9.59 9.47 -25.50
CA ILE A 214 -9.80 8.91 -24.17
C ILE A 214 -9.27 9.88 -23.11
N MET A 215 -8.03 10.36 -23.26
CA MET A 215 -7.41 11.29 -22.32
C MET A 215 -8.20 12.59 -22.18
N TRP A 216 -8.69 13.15 -23.30
CA TRP A 216 -9.53 14.35 -23.29
C TRP A 216 -10.85 14.15 -22.55
N TYR A 217 -11.49 13.00 -22.74
CA TYR A 217 -12.71 12.64 -22.01
C TYR A 217 -12.47 12.55 -20.49
N TRP A 218 -11.37 11.91 -20.08
CA TRP A 218 -10.99 11.82 -18.66
C TRP A 218 -10.60 13.16 -18.05
N LEU A 219 -9.85 14.00 -18.77
CA LEU A 219 -9.46 15.34 -18.32
C LEU A 219 -10.69 16.23 -18.09
N LYS A 220 -11.67 16.20 -19.00
CA LYS A 220 -12.94 16.92 -18.81
C LYS A 220 -13.67 16.44 -17.56
N ARG A 221 -13.73 15.12 -17.35
CA ARG A 221 -14.38 14.54 -16.17
C ARG A 221 -13.65 14.91 -14.87
N MET A 222 -12.32 14.91 -14.87
CA MET A 222 -11.52 15.33 -13.72
C MET A 222 -11.69 16.82 -13.42
N ALA A 223 -11.70 17.68 -14.44
CA ALA A 223 -11.92 19.12 -14.26
C ALA A 223 -13.28 19.40 -13.60
N SER A 224 -14.36 18.74 -14.08
CA SER A 224 -15.68 18.88 -13.46
C SER A 224 -15.73 18.33 -12.03
N ALA A 225 -15.00 17.26 -11.73
CA ALA A 225 -14.95 16.71 -10.38
C ALA A 225 -14.21 17.66 -9.41
N GLN A 226 -13.11 18.26 -9.86
CA GLN A 226 -12.33 19.21 -9.06
C GLN A 226 -13.12 20.50 -8.80
N GLU A 227 -13.89 20.99 -9.78
CA GLU A 227 -14.77 22.14 -9.59
C GLU A 227 -15.86 21.85 -8.55
N GLN A 228 -16.48 20.67 -8.62
CA GLN A 228 -17.48 20.24 -7.63
C GLN A 228 -16.89 20.08 -6.22
N GLU A 229 -15.69 19.52 -6.08
CA GLU A 229 -15.01 19.41 -4.79
C GLU A 229 -14.62 20.78 -4.23
N SER A 230 -14.14 21.69 -5.08
CA SER A 230 -13.81 23.06 -4.70
C SER A 230 -15.05 23.82 -4.23
N GLU A 231 -16.17 23.71 -4.94
CA GLU A 231 -17.45 24.29 -4.52
C GLU A 231 -17.96 23.66 -3.22
N GLN A 232 -17.84 22.35 -3.06
CA GLN A 232 -18.27 21.68 -1.85
C GLN A 232 -17.41 22.11 -0.66
N SER A 233 -16.10 22.29 -0.86
CA SER A 233 -15.20 22.79 0.17
C SER A 233 -15.53 24.22 0.55
N SER A 234 -15.75 25.11 -0.42
CA SER A 234 -16.09 26.50 -0.14
C SER A 234 -17.42 26.63 0.61
N ARG A 235 -18.41 25.78 0.28
CA ARG A 235 -19.69 25.71 1.00
C ARG A 235 -19.53 25.23 2.44
N LYS A 236 -18.66 24.23 2.66
CA LYS A 236 -18.33 23.74 4.00
C LYS A 236 -17.63 24.82 4.83
N GLU A 237 -16.67 25.52 4.25
CA GLU A 237 -15.97 26.64 4.91
C GLU A 237 -16.94 27.77 5.27
N ALA A 238 -17.79 28.20 4.33
CA ALA A 238 -18.81 29.22 4.60
C ALA A 238 -19.79 28.81 5.71
N MET A 239 -20.18 27.53 5.75
CA MET A 239 -21.02 26.99 6.81
C MET A 239 -20.31 26.99 8.17
N LEU A 240 -19.03 26.61 8.22
CA LEU A 240 -18.23 26.63 9.45
C LEU A 240 -18.02 28.05 9.96
N LEU A 241 -17.69 29.00 9.08
CA LEU A 241 -17.56 30.42 9.44
C LEU A 241 -18.87 30.99 9.98
N THR A 242 -20.02 30.60 9.41
CA THR A 242 -21.33 31.03 9.92
C THR A 242 -21.60 30.48 11.33
N ARG A 243 -21.25 29.21 11.59
CA ARG A 243 -21.36 28.61 12.92
C ARG A 243 -20.41 29.26 13.92
N GLU A 244 -19.16 29.51 13.52
CA GLU A 244 -18.16 30.18 14.36
C GLU A 244 -18.61 31.60 14.71
N ARG A 245 -19.12 32.36 13.73
CA ARG A 245 -19.73 33.66 13.95
C ARG A 245 -20.89 33.59 14.94
N GLN A 246 -21.78 32.60 14.81
CA GLN A 246 -22.92 32.46 15.72
C GLN A 246 -22.47 32.19 17.16
N VAL A 247 -21.50 31.30 17.36
CA VAL A 247 -20.92 31.02 18.68
C VAL A 247 -20.21 32.25 19.25
N LEU A 248 -19.46 32.98 18.43
CA LEU A 248 -18.80 34.22 18.84
C LEU A 248 -19.82 35.26 19.30
N VAL A 249 -20.91 35.45 18.54
CA VAL A 249 -21.96 36.43 18.89
C VAL A 249 -22.64 36.04 20.19
N SER A 250 -23.02 34.77 20.39
CA SER A 250 -23.71 34.34 21.61
C SER A 250 -22.82 34.41 22.85
N THR A 251 -21.53 34.10 22.71
CA THR A 251 -20.56 34.19 23.82
C THR A 251 -20.29 35.65 24.21
N LEU A 252 -20.11 36.55 23.24
CA LEU A 252 -19.97 37.98 23.50
C LEU A 252 -21.25 38.61 24.08
N GLU A 253 -22.42 38.20 23.58
CA GLU A 253 -23.71 38.63 24.13
C GLU A 253 -23.85 38.19 25.58
N GLY A 254 -23.51 36.94 25.91
CA GLY A 254 -23.51 36.43 27.28
C GLY A 254 -22.63 37.25 28.22
N GLU A 255 -21.38 37.52 27.82
CA GLU A 255 -20.46 38.36 28.62
C GLU A 255 -21.00 39.79 28.81
N LEU A 256 -21.62 40.38 27.78
CA LEU A 256 -22.20 41.72 27.88
C LEU A 256 -23.47 41.78 28.73
N ILE A 257 -24.34 40.78 28.68
CA ILE A 257 -25.51 40.68 29.55
C ILE A 257 -25.07 40.50 31.00
N GLU A 258 -24.06 39.67 31.24
CA GLU A 258 -23.48 39.52 32.58
C GLU A 258 -22.92 40.85 33.10
N ASN A 259 -22.15 41.57 32.28
CA ASN A 259 -21.62 42.89 32.62
C ASN A 259 -22.72 43.93 32.84
N LYS A 260 -23.79 43.90 32.05
CA LYS A 260 -24.97 44.75 32.26
C LYS A 260 -25.61 44.47 33.62
N ASN A 261 -25.84 43.20 33.96
CA ASN A 261 -26.43 42.82 35.24
C ASN A 261 -25.53 43.26 36.42
N LYS A 262 -24.20 43.20 36.27
CA LYS A 262 -23.25 43.73 37.25
C LYS A 262 -23.38 45.24 37.43
N ILE A 263 -23.57 46.01 36.36
CA ILE A 263 -23.84 47.46 36.44
C ILE A 263 -25.18 47.71 37.13
N GLU A 264 -26.24 46.99 36.77
CA GLU A 264 -27.56 47.18 37.38
C GLU A 264 -27.53 46.88 38.88
N ALA A 265 -26.89 45.78 39.29
CA ALA A 265 -26.69 45.47 40.70
C ALA A 265 -25.87 46.55 41.42
N PHE A 266 -24.80 47.03 40.79
CA PHE A 266 -23.98 48.12 41.30
C PHE A 266 -24.81 49.40 41.51
N LEU A 267 -25.65 49.79 40.54
CA LEU A 267 -26.52 50.95 40.64
C LEU A 267 -27.54 50.81 41.78
N VAL A 268 -28.09 49.62 42.01
CA VAL A 268 -29.00 49.36 43.13
C VAL A 268 -28.27 49.51 44.47
N ILE A 269 -27.14 48.82 44.65
CA ILE A 269 -26.38 48.84 45.90
C ILE A 269 -25.90 50.25 46.25
N TYR A 270 -25.26 50.94 45.31
CA TYR A 270 -24.75 52.29 45.55
C TYR A 270 -25.87 53.35 45.56
N GLY A 271 -27.01 53.08 44.92
CA GLY A 271 -28.21 53.89 45.01
C GLY A 271 -28.83 53.88 46.41
N ASP A 272 -28.90 52.69 47.03
CA ASP A 272 -29.34 52.54 48.42
C ASP A 272 -28.34 53.16 49.41
N LEU A 273 -27.03 53.03 49.14
CA LEU A 273 -26.01 53.74 49.91
C LEU A 273 -26.21 55.25 49.82
N LEU A 274 -26.38 55.79 48.61
CA LEU A 274 -26.61 57.22 48.41
C LEU A 274 -27.87 57.71 49.12
N ARG A 275 -28.94 56.90 49.11
CA ARG A 275 -30.18 57.21 49.83
C ARG A 275 -29.95 57.29 51.33
N THR A 276 -29.17 56.37 51.88
CA THR A 276 -28.79 56.35 53.31
C THR A 276 -27.92 57.55 53.66
N LEU A 277 -26.96 57.91 52.80
CA LEU A 277 -26.11 59.11 52.99
C LEU A 277 -26.90 60.42 53.00
N LYS A 278 -28.06 60.46 52.36
CA LYS A 278 -28.93 61.65 52.28
C LYS A 278 -29.98 61.72 53.38
N ASP A 279 -30.15 60.68 54.20
CA ASP A 279 -31.11 60.71 55.30
C ASP A 279 -30.55 61.58 56.45
N PRO A 280 -31.19 62.72 56.80
CA PRO A 280 -30.71 63.58 57.88
C PRO A 280 -30.83 62.93 59.27
N ASN A 281 -31.56 61.82 59.40
CA ASN A 281 -31.84 61.20 60.70
C ASN A 281 -30.86 60.07 61.06
N GLU A 282 -30.04 59.60 60.12
CA GLU A 282 -29.11 58.50 60.33
C GLU A 282 -27.66 58.99 60.21
N VAL A 283 -26.80 58.59 61.16
CA VAL A 283 -25.35 58.87 61.05
C VAL A 283 -24.75 57.90 60.03
N PRO A 284 -24.14 58.37 58.94
CA PRO A 284 -23.57 57.52 57.91
C PRO A 284 -22.55 56.50 58.44
N LYS A 285 -22.61 55.26 57.95
CA LYS A 285 -21.71 54.17 58.36
C LYS A 285 -20.23 54.52 58.18
N TYR A 286 -19.87 55.22 57.10
CA TYR A 286 -18.48 55.60 56.84
C TYR A 286 -17.89 56.55 57.91
N GLN A 287 -18.71 57.33 58.60
CA GLN A 287 -18.23 58.22 59.67
C GLN A 287 -17.85 57.46 60.95
N GLN A 288 -18.35 56.23 61.12
CA GLN A 288 -18.08 55.43 62.32
C GLN A 288 -16.77 54.64 62.21
N GLY A 289 -16.42 54.14 61.03
CA GLY A 289 -15.26 53.26 60.84
C GLY A 289 -14.54 53.37 59.50
N GLY A 290 -14.91 54.35 58.68
CA GLY A 290 -14.53 54.40 57.27
C GLY A 290 -15.37 53.45 56.42
N ASP A 291 -15.37 53.67 55.11
CA ASP A 291 -15.98 52.77 54.13
C ASP A 291 -15.17 52.75 52.83
N ILE A 292 -15.35 51.72 52.01
CA ILE A 292 -14.63 51.56 50.74
C ILE A 292 -15.65 51.52 49.61
N VAL A 293 -15.63 52.56 48.77
CA VAL A 293 -16.50 52.69 47.61
C VAL A 293 -15.73 52.26 46.37
N GLN A 294 -16.26 51.31 45.62
CA GLN A 294 -15.69 50.92 44.34
C GLN A 294 -16.01 52.00 43.29
N LYS A 295 -14.99 52.50 42.58
CA LYS A 295 -15.16 53.60 41.60
C LYS A 295 -15.91 53.17 40.34
N HIS A 296 -15.75 51.90 39.95
CA HIS A 296 -16.36 51.34 38.74
C HIS A 296 -16.92 49.94 39.01
N PRO A 297 -18.01 49.54 38.32
CA PRO A 297 -18.48 48.16 38.35
C PRO A 297 -17.40 47.17 37.90
N SER A 298 -17.40 45.95 38.43
CA SER A 298 -16.48 44.90 37.98
C SER A 298 -16.89 44.38 36.60
N PHE A 299 -16.01 44.50 35.60
CA PHE A 299 -16.25 44.00 34.24
C PHE A 299 -15.46 42.71 33.98
N SER A 300 -16.10 41.75 33.29
CA SER A 300 -15.39 40.65 32.65
C SER A 300 -15.02 41.04 31.21
N LYS A 301 -13.78 40.79 30.81
CA LYS A 301 -13.29 40.96 29.43
C LYS A 301 -12.74 39.65 28.83
N THR A 302 -12.92 38.55 29.54
CA THR A 302 -12.26 37.27 29.23
C THR A 302 -12.64 36.72 27.86
N VAL A 303 -13.93 36.77 27.51
CA VAL A 303 -14.45 36.28 26.23
C VAL A 303 -14.01 37.20 25.10
N PHE A 304 -14.09 38.52 25.32
CA PHE A 304 -13.61 39.51 24.36
C PHE A 304 -12.13 39.33 24.03
N GLU A 305 -11.26 39.27 25.05
CA GLU A 305 -9.81 39.16 24.87
C GLU A 305 -9.42 37.84 24.20
N ALA A 306 -10.06 36.73 24.56
CA ALA A 306 -9.84 35.43 23.93
C ALA A 306 -10.24 35.39 22.45
N ASN A 307 -11.15 36.27 22.02
CA ASN A 307 -11.72 36.24 20.67
C ASN A 307 -11.45 37.52 19.86
N VAL A 308 -10.51 38.38 20.27
CA VAL A 308 -10.25 39.66 19.60
C VAL A 308 -9.89 39.48 18.12
N ASN A 309 -9.15 38.42 17.79
CA ASN A 309 -8.73 38.08 16.42
C ASN A 309 -9.90 37.61 15.54
N LYS A 310 -11.01 37.19 16.15
CA LYS A 310 -12.21 36.66 15.48
C LYS A 310 -13.28 37.72 15.28
N LEU A 311 -13.09 38.94 15.75
CA LEU A 311 -14.03 40.05 15.56
C LEU A 311 -14.22 40.39 14.07
N SER A 312 -13.28 40.01 13.20
CA SER A 312 -13.41 40.10 11.74
C SER A 312 -14.56 39.27 11.15
N LEU A 313 -15.08 38.28 11.90
CA LEU A 313 -16.27 37.51 11.53
C LEU A 313 -17.57 38.30 11.72
N LEU A 314 -17.54 39.40 12.49
CA LEU A 314 -18.67 40.30 12.66
C LEU A 314 -18.70 41.35 11.55
N ASP A 315 -19.85 42.02 11.38
CA ASP A 315 -19.89 43.21 10.51
C ASP A 315 -18.90 44.27 11.04
N ILE A 316 -18.19 44.93 10.14
CA ILE A 316 -17.10 45.88 10.44
C ILE A 316 -17.58 46.96 11.43
N LYS A 317 -18.83 47.44 11.27
CA LYS A 317 -19.44 48.41 12.17
C LYS A 317 -19.68 47.85 13.57
N LEU A 318 -20.13 46.60 13.67
CA LEU A 318 -20.40 45.95 14.95
C LEU A 318 -19.09 45.60 15.66
N ALA A 319 -18.12 45.04 14.95
CA ALA A 319 -16.77 44.77 15.45
C ALA A 319 -16.12 46.04 16.04
N GLY A 320 -16.22 47.17 15.32
CA GLY A 320 -15.72 48.46 15.79
C GLY A 320 -16.42 48.95 17.06
N LYS A 321 -17.75 48.80 17.16
CA LYS A 321 -18.51 49.15 18.37
C LYS A 321 -18.13 48.28 19.57
N VAL A 322 -18.04 46.96 19.38
CA VAL A 322 -17.63 46.02 20.42
C VAL A 322 -16.22 46.36 20.92
N SER A 323 -15.26 46.54 20.00
CA SER A 323 -13.87 46.88 20.34
C SER A 323 -13.76 48.21 21.09
N LYS A 324 -14.48 49.25 20.62
CA LYS A 324 -14.53 50.57 21.28
C LYS A 324 -15.16 50.50 22.67
N LEU A 325 -16.20 49.68 22.85
CA LEU A 325 -16.84 49.49 24.15
C LEU A 325 -15.87 48.85 25.16
N TYR A 326 -15.25 47.72 24.81
CA TYR A 326 -14.32 47.02 25.71
C TYR A 326 -13.04 47.81 26.01
N SER A 327 -12.57 48.65 25.08
CA SER A 327 -11.42 49.54 25.32
C SER A 327 -11.77 50.72 26.23
N SER A 328 -13.03 51.17 26.25
CA SER A 328 -13.51 52.20 27.17
C SER A 328 -13.78 51.70 28.58
N MET A 329 -13.97 50.38 28.77
CA MET A 329 -14.17 49.81 30.10
C MET A 329 -12.86 49.89 30.92
N PRO A 330 -12.92 50.26 32.22
CA PRO A 330 -11.75 50.24 33.10
C PRO A 330 -11.13 48.84 33.17
N LYS A 331 -9.80 48.77 33.29
CA LYS A 331 -9.05 47.50 33.42
C LYS A 331 -8.92 47.07 34.86
N ASP A 332 -8.67 48.03 35.75
CA ASP A 332 -8.39 47.79 37.15
C ASP A 332 -9.55 48.28 38.01
N GLN A 333 -9.80 47.56 39.11
CA GLN A 333 -10.78 47.97 40.11
C GLN A 333 -10.13 49.03 41.00
N GLU A 334 -10.51 50.29 40.78
CA GLU A 334 -10.13 51.39 41.65
C GLU A 334 -11.12 51.51 42.82
N TYR A 335 -10.60 51.68 44.03
CA TYR A 335 -11.38 51.88 45.24
C TYR A 335 -11.11 53.28 45.81
N ILE A 336 -12.16 53.91 46.31
CA ILE A 336 -12.14 55.20 46.98
C ILE A 336 -12.42 54.93 48.45
N ASN A 337 -11.44 55.22 49.31
CA ASN A 337 -11.62 55.12 50.75
C ASN A 337 -12.32 56.38 51.25
N LEU A 338 -13.50 56.22 51.86
CA LEU A 338 -14.20 57.27 52.57
C LEU A 338 -13.73 57.27 54.02
N GLU A 339 -12.75 58.11 54.34
CA GLU A 339 -12.30 58.28 55.71
C GLU A 339 -13.37 58.94 56.59
N PRO A 340 -13.41 58.67 57.92
CA PRO A 340 -14.39 59.26 58.82
C PRO A 340 -14.45 60.79 58.82
N GLY A 341 -13.34 61.45 58.47
CA GLY A 341 -13.23 62.91 58.41
C GLY A 341 -13.72 63.54 57.11
N VAL A 342 -14.11 62.75 56.10
CA VAL A 342 -14.59 63.27 54.81
C VAL A 342 -15.94 63.96 55.02
N PRO A 343 -16.12 65.22 54.57
CA PRO A 343 -17.41 65.91 54.68
C PRO A 343 -18.52 65.16 53.95
N LEU A 344 -19.73 65.17 54.53
CA LEU A 344 -20.89 64.47 53.98
C LEU A 344 -21.18 64.86 52.53
N ASP A 345 -21.12 66.16 52.22
CA ASP A 345 -21.34 66.65 50.86
C ASP A 345 -20.34 66.08 49.85
N THR A 346 -19.08 65.92 50.27
CA THR A 346 -18.04 65.31 49.43
C THR A 346 -18.30 63.83 49.20
N ALA A 347 -18.66 63.08 50.25
CA ALA A 347 -19.01 61.67 50.13
C ALA A 347 -20.23 61.46 49.20
N VAL A 348 -21.27 62.27 49.36
CA VAL A 348 -22.46 62.28 48.50
C VAL A 348 -22.09 62.56 47.04
N GLN A 349 -21.28 63.59 46.77
CA GLN A 349 -20.84 63.91 45.42
C GLN A 349 -20.00 62.80 44.77
N LEU A 350 -19.14 62.13 45.56
CA LEU A 350 -18.33 61.01 45.07
C LEU A 350 -19.22 59.83 44.66
N VAL A 351 -20.17 59.43 45.51
CA VAL A 351 -21.09 58.32 45.21
C VAL A 351 -22.02 58.68 44.05
N GLU A 352 -22.53 59.91 43.98
CA GLU A 352 -23.33 60.38 42.83
C GLU A 352 -22.56 60.34 41.52
N LYS A 353 -21.28 60.74 41.54
CA LYS A 353 -20.42 60.70 40.35
C LYS A 353 -20.23 59.26 39.87
N VAL A 354 -19.92 58.34 40.78
CA VAL A 354 -19.74 56.91 40.49
C VAL A 354 -21.01 56.30 39.90
N LEU A 355 -22.18 56.62 40.45
CA LEU A 355 -23.47 56.17 39.92
C LEU A 355 -23.75 56.71 38.51
N LYS A 356 -23.51 58.01 38.26
CA LYS A 356 -23.71 58.61 36.93
C LYS A 356 -22.78 58.02 35.87
N GLU A 357 -21.51 57.77 36.23
CA GLU A 357 -20.54 57.12 35.35
C GLU A 357 -20.96 55.67 35.03
N ALA A 358 -21.44 54.92 36.02
CA ALA A 358 -21.96 53.56 35.83
C ALA A 358 -23.21 53.53 34.94
N GLU A 359 -24.16 54.45 35.17
CA GLU A 359 -25.38 54.58 34.37
C GLU A 359 -25.06 54.95 32.91
N ALA A 360 -24.10 55.85 32.68
CA ALA A 360 -23.68 56.25 31.33
C ALA A 360 -23.12 55.07 30.51
N MET A 361 -22.58 54.02 31.15
CA MET A 361 -22.09 52.82 30.48
C MET A 361 -23.21 51.87 30.01
N LEU A 362 -24.42 51.96 30.57
CA LEU A 362 -25.54 51.10 30.15
C LEU A 362 -25.97 51.38 28.71
N VAL A 363 -25.94 52.64 28.27
CA VAL A 363 -26.36 53.05 26.91
C VAL A 363 -25.53 52.35 25.83
N PRO A 364 -24.19 52.45 25.80
CA PRO A 364 -23.38 51.76 24.79
C PRO A 364 -23.44 50.23 24.92
N ILE A 365 -23.57 49.67 26.13
CA ILE A 365 -23.71 48.21 26.32
C ILE A 365 -25.01 47.71 25.69
N ASN A 366 -26.15 48.35 26.01
CA ASN A 366 -27.44 47.98 25.42
C ASN A 366 -27.43 48.12 23.90
N ALA A 367 -26.80 49.17 23.36
CA ALA A 367 -26.67 49.36 21.92
C ALA A 367 -25.86 48.24 21.23
N VAL A 368 -24.80 47.72 21.88
CA VAL A 368 -24.03 46.59 21.36
C VAL A 368 -24.80 45.28 21.50
N ILE A 369 -25.47 45.04 22.63
CA ILE A 369 -26.32 43.85 22.84
C ILE A 369 -27.40 43.77 21.76
N SER A 370 -28.15 44.85 21.53
CA SER A 370 -29.17 44.89 20.46
C SER A 370 -28.56 44.68 19.07
N GLY A 371 -27.34 45.17 18.82
CA GLY A 371 -26.62 44.92 17.58
C GLY A 371 -26.21 43.45 17.39
N LEU A 372 -25.78 42.78 18.46
CA LEU A 372 -25.45 41.35 18.47
C LEU A 372 -26.70 40.49 18.24
N GLN A 373 -27.80 40.79 18.94
CA GLN A 373 -29.09 40.13 18.76
C GLN A 373 -29.66 40.29 17.35
N GLY A 374 -29.53 41.49 16.76
CA GLY A 374 -29.88 41.71 15.36
C GLY A 374 -29.05 40.87 14.38
N SER A 375 -27.82 40.52 14.75
CA SER A 375 -26.91 39.74 13.91
C SER A 375 -27.14 38.22 13.98
N THR A 376 -27.72 37.70 15.07
CA THR A 376 -28.12 36.29 15.18
C THR A 376 -29.45 36.01 14.49
N ALA A 377 -30.31 37.01 14.36
CA ALA A 377 -31.59 36.93 13.68
C ALA A 377 -31.47 36.81 12.14
N VAL A 378 -30.26 36.85 11.58
CA VAL A 378 -30.04 36.61 10.15
C VAL A 378 -30.49 35.19 9.84
N LYS A 379 -31.69 35.12 9.26
CA LYS A 379 -32.36 33.90 8.81
C LYS A 379 -31.32 33.04 8.11
N PRO A 380 -31.09 31.79 8.55
CA PRO A 380 -30.15 30.90 7.87
C PRO A 380 -30.51 30.94 6.39
N ALA A 381 -29.53 31.31 5.55
CA ALA A 381 -29.74 31.39 4.12
C ALA A 381 -30.44 30.10 3.72
N ALA A 382 -31.71 30.23 3.27
CA ALA A 382 -32.52 29.07 2.96
C ALA A 382 -31.66 28.19 2.06
N PRO A 383 -31.50 26.88 2.37
CA PRO A 383 -30.66 26.02 1.58
C PRO A 383 -31.10 26.23 0.15
N GLN A 384 -30.23 26.84 -0.67
CA GLN A 384 -30.53 27.09 -2.07
C GLN A 384 -30.86 25.71 -2.62
N ALA A 385 -32.15 25.47 -2.84
CA ALA A 385 -32.65 24.20 -3.33
C ALA A 385 -31.92 24.01 -4.65
N GLN A 386 -30.88 23.18 -4.62
CA GLN A 386 -30.11 22.86 -5.81
C GLN A 386 -31.14 22.27 -6.75
N ALA A 387 -31.43 23.02 -7.82
CA ALA A 387 -32.30 22.58 -8.89
C ALA A 387 -31.76 21.22 -9.34
N ALA A 388 -32.49 20.16 -9.01
CA ALA A 388 -32.27 18.85 -9.55
C ALA A 388 -32.57 18.96 -11.04
N ALA A 389 -31.51 19.06 -11.84
CA ALA A 389 -31.54 19.03 -13.30
C ALA A 389 -30.63 17.90 -13.77
#